data_AF-A0A9E0YYQ0-F1
#
_entry.id   AF-A0A9E0YYQ0-F1
#
_cell.length_a   1.000
_cell.length_b   1.000
_cell.length_c   1.000
_cell.angle_alpha   90.00
_cell.angle_beta   90.00
_cell.angle_gamma   90.00
#
_symmetry.space_group_name_H-M   'P 1'
#
loop_
_entity.id
_entity.type
_entity.pdbx_description
1 polymer ?
#
loop_
_entity_poly.entity_id
_entity_poly.type
_entity_poly.pdbx_seq_one_letter_code
_entity_poly.pdbx_strand_id
1 'polypeptide(L)'
;MNRLWAAAGLLAVLITICTLAVISTQSITNSITQDIEQIADTSLQDDKDTALTLSRQAEEKWQNHHAVLCTFMSHMQLEEIDRSLAALPAFIELGEEADIQAECNRIIEMVQHLNEAELPYIQNIL
;
A
#
# COMPACT_ATOMS: atom_id res chain seq x y z
N MET A 1 35.49 -15.09 -21.40
CA MET A 1 34.14 -15.36 -21.94
C MET A 1 33.15 -15.82 -20.84
N ASN A 2 33.51 -16.76 -19.95
CA ASN A 2 32.63 -17.21 -18.85
C ASN A 2 32.20 -16.10 -17.87
N ARG A 3 33.06 -15.09 -17.67
CA ARG A 3 32.77 -13.93 -16.80
C ARG A 3 31.70 -12.99 -17.38
N LEU A 4 31.61 -12.88 -18.71
CA LEU A 4 30.58 -12.06 -19.39
C LEU A 4 29.21 -12.73 -19.28
N TRP A 5 29.14 -14.05 -19.44
CA TRP A 5 27.90 -14.82 -19.23
C TRP A 5 27.44 -14.81 -17.77
N ALA A 6 28.38 -14.88 -16.82
CA ALA A 6 28.05 -14.72 -15.40
C ALA A 6 27.50 -13.32 -15.09
N ALA A 7 28.11 -12.27 -15.65
CA ALA A 7 27.62 -10.90 -15.50
C ALA A 7 26.26 -10.69 -16.16
N ALA A 8 26.04 -11.22 -17.36
CA ALA A 8 24.75 -11.16 -18.05
C ALA A 8 23.66 -11.91 -17.28
N GLY A 9 23.98 -13.09 -16.73
CA GLY A 9 23.07 -13.85 -15.87
C GLY A 9 22.69 -13.08 -14.60
N LEU A 10 23.67 -12.48 -13.91
CA LEU A 10 23.41 -11.66 -12.73
C LEU A 10 22.52 -10.45 -13.06
N LEU A 11 22.79 -9.76 -14.17
CA LEU A 11 22.01 -8.61 -14.61
C LEU A 11 20.57 -9.01 -14.96
N ALA A 12 20.36 -10.15 -15.62
CA ALA A 12 19.03 -10.68 -15.89
C ALA A 12 18.25 -10.98 -14.58
N VAL A 13 18.92 -11.54 -13.57
CA VAL A 13 18.31 -11.79 -12.25
C VAL A 13 17.90 -10.49 -11.57
N LEU A 14 18.76 -9.47 -11.57
CA LEU A 14 18.46 -8.17 -10.98
C LEU A 14 17.27 -7.50 -11.66
N ILE A 15 17.23 -7.46 -12.99
CA ILE A 15 16.09 -6.91 -13.74
C ILE A 15 14.80 -7.63 -13.37
N THR A 16 14.86 -8.96 -13.26
CA THR A 16 13.70 -9.77 -12.89
C THR A 16 13.20 -9.41 -11.49
N ILE A 17 14.10 -9.31 -10.50
CA ILE A 17 13.75 -8.95 -9.11
C ILE A 17 13.15 -7.53 -9.05
N CYS A 18 13.78 -6.54 -9.69
CA CYS A 18 13.27 -5.17 -9.72
C CYS A 18 11.89 -5.10 -10.38
N THR A 19 11.69 -5.82 -11.49
CA THR A 19 10.40 -5.84 -12.19
C THR A 19 9.31 -6.47 -11.32
N LEU A 20 9.63 -7.56 -10.61
CA LEU A 20 8.70 -8.21 -9.68
C LEU A 20 8.36 -7.30 -8.49
N ALA A 21 9.34 -6.57 -7.95
CA ALA A 21 9.11 -5.61 -6.87
C ALA A 21 8.11 -4.52 -7.31
N VAL A 22 8.34 -3.87 -8.46
CA VAL A 22 7.45 -2.83 -8.99
C VAL A 22 6.03 -3.36 -9.24
N ILE A 23 5.89 -4.52 -9.87
CA ILE A 23 4.57 -5.13 -10.14
C ILE A 23 3.86 -5.48 -8.83
N SER A 24 4.59 -6.03 -7.86
CA SER A 24 4.04 -6.37 -6.55
C SER A 24 3.55 -5.13 -5.82
N THR A 25 4.36 -4.07 -5.77
CA THR A 25 4.00 -2.79 -5.13
C THR A 25 2.75 -2.21 -5.78
N GLN A 26 2.70 -2.13 -7.12
CA GLN A 26 1.51 -1.63 -7.83
C GLN A 26 0.25 -2.46 -7.52
N SER A 27 0.38 -3.79 -7.54
CA SER A 27 -0.74 -4.67 -7.23
C SER A 27 -1.24 -4.47 -5.80
N ILE A 28 -0.34 -4.34 -4.82
CA ILE A 28 -0.69 -4.12 -3.41
C ILE A 28 -1.35 -2.75 -3.24
N THR A 29 -0.72 -1.69 -3.75
CA THR A 29 -1.22 -0.30 -3.69
C THR A 29 -2.62 -0.17 -4.28
N ASN A 30 -2.85 -0.74 -5.47
CA ASN A 30 -4.16 -0.69 -6.10
C ASN A 30 -5.21 -1.47 -5.30
N SER A 31 -4.83 -2.63 -4.78
CA SER A 31 -5.75 -3.47 -4.04
C SER A 31 -6.14 -2.87 -2.70
N ILE A 32 -5.20 -2.26 -1.97
CA ILE A 32 -5.49 -1.54 -0.73
C ILE A 32 -6.31 -0.27 -1.00
N THR A 33 -5.98 0.49 -2.05
CA THR A 33 -6.77 1.65 -2.46
C THR A 33 -8.24 1.26 -2.68
N GLN A 34 -8.48 0.18 -3.43
CA GLN A 34 -9.84 -0.33 -3.68
C GLN A 34 -10.56 -0.76 -2.40
N ASP A 35 -9.88 -1.44 -1.49
CA ASP A 35 -10.49 -1.84 -0.21
C ASP A 35 -10.89 -0.60 0.61
N ILE A 36 -10.06 0.45 0.63
CA ILE A 36 -10.30 1.69 1.37
C ILE A 36 -11.41 2.54 0.74
N GLU A 37 -11.46 2.60 -0.59
CA GLU A 37 -12.60 3.21 -1.32
C GLU A 37 -13.91 2.49 -0.97
N GLN A 38 -13.89 1.15 -0.95
CA GLN A 38 -15.06 0.37 -0.56
C GLN A 38 -15.49 0.62 0.89
N ILE A 39 -14.54 0.77 1.82
CA ILE A 39 -14.83 1.11 3.22
C ILE A 39 -15.49 2.48 3.32
N ALA A 40 -14.97 3.48 2.60
CA ALA A 40 -15.56 4.82 2.56
C ALA A 40 -17.00 4.76 2.03
N ASP A 41 -17.22 4.14 0.87
CA ASP A 41 -18.55 4.02 0.25
C ASP A 41 -19.56 3.26 1.13
N THR A 42 -19.10 2.24 1.85
CA THR A 42 -19.95 1.46 2.77
C THR A 42 -20.30 2.27 4.01
N SER A 43 -19.36 3.09 4.51
CA SER A 43 -19.60 3.99 5.64
C SER A 43 -20.64 5.07 5.31
N LEU A 44 -20.70 5.55 4.06
CA LEU A 44 -21.71 6.50 3.59
C LEU A 44 -23.13 5.91 3.57
N GLN A 45 -23.24 4.59 3.50
CA GLN A 45 -24.52 3.86 3.47
C GLN A 45 -25.05 3.51 4.87
N ASP A 46 -24.41 4.04 5.93
CA ASP A 46 -24.71 3.75 7.35
C ASP A 46 -24.55 2.27 7.74
N ASP A 47 -23.84 1.49 6.91
CA ASP A 47 -23.51 0.08 7.19
C ASP A 47 -22.16 -0.03 7.89
N LYS A 48 -22.13 0.44 9.14
CA LYS A 48 -20.92 0.48 9.96
C LYS A 48 -20.33 -0.90 10.24
N ASP A 49 -21.16 -1.92 10.43
CA ASP A 49 -20.70 -3.29 10.73
C ASP A 49 -19.92 -3.88 9.53
N THR A 50 -20.42 -3.66 8.31
CA THR A 50 -19.73 -4.07 7.09
C THR A 50 -18.45 -3.27 6.88
N ALA A 51 -18.50 -1.93 7.05
CA ALA A 51 -17.31 -1.07 6.93
C ALA A 51 -16.21 -1.47 7.92
N LEU A 52 -16.58 -1.80 9.17
CA LEU A 52 -15.67 -2.27 10.19
C LEU A 52 -15.02 -3.61 9.81
N THR A 53 -15.82 -4.54 9.28
CA THR A 53 -15.30 -5.84 8.82
C THR A 53 -14.31 -5.66 7.67
N LEU A 54 -14.64 -4.81 6.70
CA LEU A 54 -13.75 -4.48 5.59
C LEU A 54 -12.47 -3.79 6.07
N SER A 55 -12.54 -2.88 7.04
CA SER A 55 -11.36 -2.20 7.59
C SER A 55 -10.35 -3.17 8.22
N ARG A 56 -10.84 -4.17 8.96
CA ARG A 56 -9.99 -5.23 9.54
C ARG A 56 -9.38 -6.13 8.47
N GLN A 57 -10.12 -6.42 7.40
CA GLN A 57 -9.61 -7.19 6.27
C GLN A 57 -8.52 -6.43 5.51
N ALA A 58 -8.70 -5.11 5.32
CA ALA A 58 -7.70 -4.26 4.70
C ALA A 58 -6.41 -4.20 5.54
N GLU A 59 -6.54 -4.06 6.86
CA GLU A 59 -5.40 -4.11 7.80
C GLU A 59 -4.67 -5.47 7.72
N GLU A 60 -5.38 -6.59 7.80
CA GLU A 60 -4.78 -7.93 7.73
C GLU A 60 -4.06 -8.16 6.39
N LYS A 61 -4.70 -7.76 5.29
CA LYS A 61 -4.12 -7.85 3.94
C LYS A 61 -2.85 -7.02 3.83
N TRP A 62 -2.87 -5.80 4.36
CA TRP A 62 -1.67 -4.95 4.41
C TRP A 62 -0.55 -5.60 5.23
N GLN A 63 -0.84 -6.13 6.43
CA GLN A 63 0.14 -6.83 7.25
C GLN A 63 0.78 -8.03 6.55
N ASN A 64 -0.01 -8.79 5.77
CA ASN A 64 0.50 -9.92 4.98
C ASN A 64 1.50 -9.48 3.89
N HIS A 65 1.38 -8.25 3.39
CA HIS A 65 2.28 -7.68 2.39
C HIS A 65 3.42 -6.84 2.99
N HIS A 66 3.25 -6.33 4.22
CA HIS A 66 4.18 -5.45 4.91
C HIS A 66 5.61 -6.03 4.95
N ALA A 67 5.74 -7.31 5.30
CA ALA A 67 7.04 -7.99 5.37
C ALA A 67 7.77 -8.03 4.01
N VAL A 68 7.02 -8.18 2.92
CA VAL A 68 7.58 -8.15 1.56
C VAL A 68 8.03 -6.74 1.21
N LEU A 69 7.18 -5.74 1.44
CA LEU A 69 7.47 -4.32 1.18
C LEU A 69 8.71 -3.82 1.95
N CYS A 70 8.91 -4.27 3.18
CA CYS A 70 10.08 -3.94 3.99
C CYS A 70 11.42 -4.37 3.36
N THR A 71 11.41 -5.29 2.39
CA THR A 71 12.65 -5.76 1.75
C THR A 71 13.25 -4.72 0.79
N PHE A 72 12.42 -3.81 0.27
CA PHE A 72 12.82 -2.85 -0.77
C PHE A 72 12.41 -1.40 -0.47
N MET A 73 11.58 -1.16 0.55
CA MET A 73 10.99 0.16 0.84
C MET A 73 11.34 0.68 2.24
N SER A 74 11.18 1.99 2.45
CA SER A 74 11.43 2.63 3.75
C SER A 74 10.42 2.20 4.81
N HIS A 75 10.90 1.67 5.93
CA HIS A 75 10.06 1.29 7.08
C HIS A 75 9.17 2.43 7.58
N MET A 76 9.67 3.68 7.57
CA MET A 76 8.93 4.84 8.07
C MET A 76 7.61 5.08 7.32
N GLN A 77 7.60 4.90 5.99
CA GLN A 77 6.40 5.11 5.17
C GLN A 77 5.38 3.99 5.41
N LEU A 78 5.87 2.75 5.52
CA LEU A 78 5.02 1.59 5.78
C LEU A 78 4.39 1.65 7.18
N GLU A 79 5.14 2.08 8.20
CA GLU A 79 4.66 2.27 9.57
C GLU A 79 3.62 3.39 9.71
N GLU A 80 3.64 4.39 8.84
CA GLU A 80 2.61 5.44 8.83
C GLU A 80 1.28 4.90 8.30
N ILE A 81 1.33 4.10 7.25
CA ILE A 81 0.16 3.39 6.69
C ILE A 81 -0.39 2.38 7.70
N ASP A 82 0.48 1.59 8.35
CA ASP A 82 0.08 0.65 9.42
C ASP A 82 -0.73 1.35 10.50
N ARG A 83 -0.22 2.47 11.01
CA ARG A 83 -0.88 3.21 12.09
C ARG A 83 -2.24 3.76 11.67
N SER A 84 -2.35 4.20 10.43
CA SER A 84 -3.60 4.73 9.88
C SER A 84 -4.63 3.63 9.67
N LEU A 85 -4.24 2.49 9.10
CA LEU A 85 -5.10 1.31 8.96
C LEU A 85 -5.57 0.78 10.32
N ALA A 86 -4.69 0.71 11.32
CA ALA A 86 -5.04 0.28 12.67
C ALA A 86 -5.98 1.27 13.39
N ALA A 87 -5.95 2.55 13.03
CA ALA A 87 -6.83 3.57 13.58
C ALA A 87 -8.21 3.62 12.90
N LEU A 88 -8.29 3.21 11.63
CA LEU A 88 -9.50 3.29 10.80
C LEU A 88 -10.75 2.64 11.44
N PRO A 89 -10.68 1.46 12.09
CA PRO A 89 -11.84 0.90 12.78
C PRO A 89 -12.44 1.84 13.84
N ALA A 90 -11.58 2.57 14.57
CA ALA A 90 -12.04 3.51 15.60
C ALA A 90 -12.74 4.74 14.98
N PHE A 91 -12.27 5.21 13.83
CA PHE A 91 -12.96 6.24 13.05
C PHE A 91 -14.34 5.76 12.59
N ILE A 92 -14.47 4.51 12.15
CA ILE A 92 -15.76 3.95 11.72
C ILE A 92 -16.74 3.82 12.89
N GLU A 93 -16.27 3.32 14.04
CA GLU A 93 -17.12 3.12 15.23
C GLU A 93 -17.57 4.45 15.85
N LEU A 94 -16.66 5.42 16.00
CA LEU A 94 -16.84 6.59 16.86
C LEU A 94 -16.90 7.92 16.10
N GLY A 95 -16.36 7.97 14.89
CA GLY A 95 -16.21 9.18 14.10
C GLY A 95 -17.49 9.57 13.34
N GLU A 96 -17.47 10.81 12.84
CA GLU A 96 -18.43 11.28 11.86
C GLU A 96 -18.00 10.87 10.45
N GLU A 97 -18.95 10.88 9.52
CA GLU A 97 -18.72 10.53 8.11
C GLU A 97 -17.53 11.27 7.49
N ALA A 98 -17.39 12.57 7.82
CA ALA A 98 -16.29 13.39 7.33
C ALA A 98 -14.92 12.93 7.86
N ASP A 99 -14.85 12.46 9.12
CA ASP A 99 -13.60 11.97 9.72
C ASP A 99 -13.19 10.64 9.08
N ILE A 100 -14.16 9.75 8.82
CA ILE A 100 -13.93 8.47 8.14
C ILE A 100 -13.42 8.72 6.73
N GLN A 101 -14.07 9.61 5.97
CA GLN A 101 -13.65 9.96 4.62
C GLN A 101 -12.25 10.57 4.59
N ALA A 102 -11.94 11.45 5.55
CA ALA A 102 -10.63 12.08 5.65
C ALA A 102 -9.53 11.05 5.91
N GLU A 103 -9.76 10.10 6.82
CA GLU A 103 -8.79 9.04 7.12
C GLU A 103 -8.64 8.08 5.93
N CYS A 104 -9.73 7.68 5.27
CA CYS A 104 -9.66 6.86 4.05
C CYS A 104 -8.84 7.55 2.95
N ASN A 105 -9.09 8.83 2.68
CA ASN A 105 -8.35 9.60 1.68
C ASN A 105 -6.86 9.70 2.04
N ARG A 106 -6.54 9.88 3.33
CA ARG A 106 -5.16 9.90 3.82
C ARG A 106 -4.45 8.58 3.55
N ILE A 107 -5.10 7.45 3.84
CA ILE A 107 -4.55 6.10 3.57
C ILE A 107 -4.30 5.92 2.07
N ILE A 108 -5.29 6.27 1.23
CA ILE A 108 -5.16 6.17 -0.22
C ILE A 108 -3.98 7.00 -0.72
N GLU A 109 -3.85 8.24 -0.27
CA GLU A 109 -2.74 9.12 -0.65
C GLU A 109 -1.39 8.50 -0.25
N MET A 110 -1.22 8.06 1.00
CA MET A 110 0.02 7.44 1.47
C MET A 110 0.38 6.19 0.67
N VAL A 111 -0.61 5.35 0.35
CA VAL A 111 -0.42 4.10 -0.40
C VAL A 111 -0.10 4.36 -1.88
N GLN A 112 -0.67 5.42 -2.48
CA GLN A 112 -0.33 5.89 -3.82
C GLN A 112 1.09 6.44 -3.90
N HIS A 113 1.54 7.19 -2.88
CA HIS A 113 2.91 7.71 -2.79
C HIS A 113 3.98 6.60 -2.81
N LEU A 114 3.67 5.39 -2.31
CA LEU A 114 4.58 4.24 -2.41
C LEU A 114 4.89 3.85 -3.86
N ASN A 115 3.89 3.94 -4.73
CA ASN A 115 4.03 3.62 -6.15
C ASN A 115 4.77 4.73 -6.90
N GLU A 116 4.49 6.00 -6.55
CA GLU A 116 5.19 7.14 -7.12
C GLU A 116 6.68 7.14 -6.78
N ALA A 117 7.05 6.77 -5.55
CA ALA A 117 8.44 6.70 -5.09
C ALA A 117 9.29 5.64 -5.83
N GLU A 118 8.67 4.56 -6.33
CA GLU A 118 9.33 3.48 -7.09
C GLU A 118 9.55 3.84 -8.57
N LEU A 119 8.79 4.80 -9.09
CA LEU A 119 8.91 5.22 -10.49
C LEU A 119 10.03 6.25 -10.65
N PRO A 120 10.87 6.15 -11.71
CA PRO A 120 11.92 7.11 -12.00
C PRO A 120 11.32 8.39 -12.61
N TYR A 121 10.44 9.05 -11.88
CA TYR A 121 10.02 10.41 -12.18
C TYR A 121 11.20 11.35 -11.91
N ILE A 122 11.35 12.38 -12.75
CA ILE A 122 12.42 13.39 -12.59
C ILE A 122 12.39 14.00 -11.18
N GLN A 123 11.19 14.10 -10.58
CA GLN A 123 10.98 14.61 -9.22
C GLN A 123 11.62 13.74 -8.12
N ASN A 124 11.85 12.44 -8.38
CA ASN A 124 12.46 11.51 -7.43
C ASN A 124 13.97 11.34 -7.64
N ILE A 125 14.54 11.95 -8.68
CA ILE A 125 15.96 11.83 -9.07
C ILE A 125 16.74 13.14 -8.80
N LEU A 126 16.05 14.27 -8.72
CA LEU A 126 16.64 15.60 -8.51
C LEU A 126 16.57 16.03 -7.03
#